data_AF-A0A954BM74-F1
#
_entry.id   AF-A0A954BM74-F1
#
_cell.length_a   1.000
_cell.length_b   1.000
_cell.length_c   1.000
_cell.angle_alpha   90.00
_cell.angle_beta   90.00
_cell.angle_gamma   90.00
#
_symmetry.space_group_name_H-M   'P 1'
#
loop_
_entity.id
_entity.type
_entity.pdbx_description
1 polymer ?
#
loop_
_entity_poly.entity_id
_entity_poly.type
_entity_poly.pdbx_seq_one_letter_code
_entity_poly.pdbx_strand_id
1 'polypeptide(L)' 'HRRERERAILYHLSEGETSIPEMVKDMYKDVDKRLHPAAAMSVLGHMIELIKTGRVMTPDAQPTVRSHFELAKTAA' A
#
# COMPACT_ATOMS: atom_id res chain seq x y z
N HIS A 1 2.10 14.10 -6.31
CA HIS A 1 2.91 12.89 -5.99
C HIS A 1 2.49 12.13 -4.73
N ARG A 2 2.65 12.64 -3.49
CA ARG A 2 2.31 11.86 -2.26
C ARG A 2 0.83 11.48 -2.19
N ARG A 3 -0.07 12.48 -2.34
CA ARG A 3 -1.52 12.26 -2.31
C ARG A 3 -2.02 11.35 -3.45
N GLU A 4 -1.42 11.44 -4.63
CA GLU A 4 -1.74 10.56 -5.76
C GLU A 4 -1.35 9.11 -5.46
N ARG A 5 -0.18 8.89 -4.86
CA ARG A 5 0.22 7.54 -4.41
C ARG A 5 -0.71 6.97 -3.37
N GLU A 6 -1.06 7.76 -2.35
CA GLU A 6 -2.03 7.32 -1.33
C GLU A 6 -3.39 6.99 -1.96
N ARG A 7 -3.87 7.81 -2.92
CA ARG A 7 -5.10 7.50 -3.68
C ARG A 7 -5.01 6.20 -4.46
N ALA A 8 -3.89 5.96 -5.16
CA ALA A 8 -3.68 4.72 -5.89
C ALA A 8 -3.64 3.51 -4.95
N ILE A 9 -2.94 3.60 -3.82
CA ILE A 9 -2.89 2.55 -2.80
C ILE A 9 -4.30 2.21 -2.30
N LEU A 10 -5.08 3.22 -1.93
CA LEU A 10 -6.43 3.01 -1.42
C LEU A 10 -7.38 2.46 -2.47
N TYR A 11 -7.19 2.84 -3.74
CA TYR A 11 -7.91 2.26 -4.87
C TYR A 11 -7.60 0.77 -5.02
N HIS A 12 -6.32 0.38 -5.01
CA HIS A 12 -5.96 -1.05 -5.07
C HIS A 12 -6.54 -1.84 -3.89
N LEU A 13 -6.46 -1.29 -2.67
CA LEU A 13 -7.07 -1.91 -1.49
C LEU A 13 -8.60 -2.02 -1.62
N SER A 14 -9.29 -1.06 -2.24
CA SER A 14 -10.74 -1.16 -2.47
C SER A 14 -11.10 -2.22 -3.51
N GLU A 15 -10.22 -2.47 -4.48
CA GLU A 15 -10.37 -3.55 -5.47
C GLU A 15 -10.01 -4.94 -4.91
N GLY A 16 -9.61 -5.02 -3.63
CA GLY A 16 -9.28 -6.27 -2.94
C GLY A 16 -7.82 -6.70 -3.05
N GLU A 17 -6.94 -5.88 -3.65
CA GLU A 17 -5.51 -6.12 -3.62
C GLU A 17 -4.98 -5.87 -2.20
N THR A 18 -4.29 -6.84 -1.60
CA THR A 18 -3.82 -6.76 -0.20
C THR A 18 -2.30 -6.73 -0.08
N SER A 19 -1.58 -6.90 -1.20
CA SER A 19 -0.13 -7.09 -1.26
C SER A 19 0.58 -5.88 -1.87
N ILE A 20 1.57 -5.33 -1.16
CA ILE A 20 2.42 -4.25 -1.70
C ILE A 20 3.13 -4.67 -3.00
N PRO A 21 3.74 -5.87 -3.13
CA PRO A 21 4.35 -6.32 -4.37
C PRO A 21 3.42 -6.28 -5.58
N GLU A 22 2.16 -6.68 -5.42
CA GLU A 22 1.20 -6.66 -6.52
C GLU A 22 0.78 -5.23 -6.86
N MET A 23 0.49 -4.39 -5.85
CA MET A 23 0.26 -2.96 -6.07
C MET A 23 1.42 -2.29 -6.81
N VAL A 24 2.67 -2.63 -6.45
CA VAL A 24 3.85 -2.04 -7.11
C VAL A 24 3.94 -2.46 -8.56
N LYS A 25 3.64 -3.72 -8.91
CA LYS A 25 3.66 -4.18 -10.32
C LYS A 25 2.72 -3.34 -11.18
N ASP A 26 1.55 -2.98 -10.66
CA ASP A 26 0.55 -2.20 -11.39
C ASP A 26 0.86 -0.70 -11.40
N MET A 27 1.13 -0.13 -10.22
CA MET A 27 1.38 1.30 -10.04
C MET A 27 2.68 1.76 -10.71
N TYR A 28 3.67 0.87 -10.84
CA TYR A 28 5.01 1.15 -11.36
C TYR A 28 5.35 0.31 -12.60
N LYS A 29 4.33 -0.10 -13.37
CA LYS A 29 4.49 -0.94 -14.57
C LYS A 29 5.45 -0.36 -15.61
N ASP A 30 5.50 0.98 -15.72
CA ASP A 30 6.34 1.71 -16.67
C ASP A 30 7.70 2.12 -16.08
N VAL A 31 7.96 1.76 -14.82
CA VAL A 31 9.24 2.01 -14.14
C VAL A 31 10.12 0.76 -14.23
N ASP A 32 11.43 0.96 -14.40
CA ASP A 32 12.41 -0.12 -14.41
C ASP A 32 12.21 -1.04 -13.18
N LYS A 33 12.06 -2.34 -13.43
CA LYS A 33 11.85 -3.39 -12.42
C LYS A 33 12.94 -3.38 -11.34
N ARG A 34 14.16 -2.92 -11.66
CA ARG A 34 15.25 -2.75 -10.69
C ARG A 34 14.93 -1.73 -9.60
N LEU A 35 14.00 -0.81 -9.85
CA LEU A 35 13.54 0.20 -8.89
C LEU A 35 12.30 -0.24 -8.10
N HIS A 36 11.68 -1.38 -8.44
CA HIS A 36 10.50 -1.89 -7.73
C HIS A 36 10.75 -2.14 -6.23
N PRO A 37 11.92 -2.63 -5.77
CA PRO A 37 12.18 -2.73 -4.33
C PRO A 37 12.14 -1.37 -3.62
N ALA A 38 12.67 -0.31 -4.24
CA ALA A 38 12.61 1.03 -3.67
C ALA A 38 11.18 1.59 -3.69
N ALA A 39 10.40 1.31 -4.73
CA ALA A 39 8.99 1.66 -4.81
C ALA A 39 8.17 0.97 -3.71
N ALA A 40 8.42 -0.32 -3.46
CA ALA A 40 7.76 -1.08 -2.39
C ALA A 40 8.04 -0.49 -1.00
N MET A 41 9.28 -0.05 -0.73
CA MET A 41 9.60 0.65 0.52
C MET A 41 8.86 1.99 0.63
N SER A 42 8.68 2.71 -0.48
CA SER A 42 7.88 3.93 -0.49
C SER A 42 6.41 3.65 -0.18
N VAL A 43 5.83 2.60 -0.80
CA VAL A 43 4.45 2.17 -0.54
C VAL A 43 4.27 1.74 0.92
N LEU A 44 5.21 0.98 1.50
CA LEU A 44 5.18 0.62 2.91
C LEU A 44 5.15 1.86 3.82
N GLY A 45 5.94 2.90 3.51
CA GLY A 45 5.89 4.16 4.23
C GLY A 45 4.51 4.83 4.23
N HIS A 46 3.79 4.79 3.08
CA HIS A 46 2.41 5.27 3.00
C HIS A 46 1.44 4.36 3.76
N MET A 47 1.59 3.04 3.69
CA MET A 47 0.77 2.09 4.45
C MET A 47 0.86 2.34 5.95
N ILE A 48 2.07 2.54 6.48
CA ILE A 48 2.28 2.84 7.90
C ILE A 48 1.55 4.13 8.30
N GLU A 49 1.58 5.17 7.46
CA GLU A 49 0.85 6.41 7.73
C GLU A 49 -0.68 6.22 7.65
N LEU A 50 -1.16 5.44 6.68
CA LEU A 50 -2.57 5.11 6.53
C LEU A 50 -3.09 4.26 7.70
N ILE A 51 -2.24 3.41 8.29
CA ILE A 51 -2.53 2.69 9.54
C ILE A 51 -2.63 3.66 10.71
N LYS A 52 -1.67 4.56 10.87
CA LYS A 52 -1.71 5.58 11.95
C LYS A 52 -2.95 6.47 11.89
N THR A 53 -3.43 6.76 10.68
CA THR A 53 -4.64 7.56 10.44
C THR A 53 -5.94 6.74 10.44
N GLY A 54 -5.85 5.42 10.71
CA GLY A 54 -7.02 4.54 10.82
C GLY A 54 -7.75 4.27 9.51
N ARG A 55 -7.08 4.46 8.36
CA ARG A 55 -7.66 4.24 7.02
C ARG A 55 -7.33 2.85 6.46
N VAL A 56 -6.25 2.26 6.93
CA VAL A 56 -5.76 0.93 6.54
C VAL A 56 -5.49 0.13 7.81
N MET A 57 -5.66 -1.18 7.74
CA MET A 57 -5.35 -2.12 8.82
C MET A 57 -4.47 -3.25 8.31
N THR A 58 -3.76 -3.89 9.23
CA THR A 58 -2.93 -5.08 9.00
C THR A 58 -2.90 -5.91 10.27
N PRO A 59 -2.86 -7.25 10.19
CA PRO A 59 -2.73 -8.10 11.38
C PRO A 59 -1.32 -8.06 11.99
N ASP A 60 -0.33 -7.57 11.25
CA ASP A 60 1.08 -7.61 11.66
C ASP A 60 1.42 -6.47 12.64
N ALA A 61 1.98 -6.81 13.79
CA ALA A 61 2.45 -5.82 14.77
C ALA A 61 3.62 -4.96 14.23
N GLN A 62 4.40 -5.51 13.28
CA GLN A 62 5.49 -4.82 12.59
C GLN A 62 5.33 -5.03 11.08
N PRO A 63 4.59 -4.15 10.39
CA PRO A 63 4.28 -4.33 8.97
C PRO A 63 5.53 -4.24 8.10
N THR A 64 5.62 -5.11 7.11
CA THR A 64 6.71 -5.17 6.12
C THR A 64 6.15 -5.04 4.70
N VAL A 65 7.04 -4.99 3.70
CA VAL A 65 6.62 -5.06 2.29
C VAL A 65 5.92 -6.36 1.92
N ARG A 66 5.92 -7.39 2.78
CA ARG A 66 5.23 -8.67 2.55
C ARG A 66 3.98 -8.85 3.40
N SER A 67 3.63 -7.85 4.21
CA SER A 67 2.44 -7.87 5.04
C SER A 67 1.17 -7.75 4.21
N HIS A 68 0.06 -8.21 4.77
CA HIS A 68 -1.27 -8.00 4.21
C HIS A 68 -1.89 -6.73 4.75
N PHE A 69 -2.54 -5.98 3.87
CA PHE A 69 -3.20 -4.72 4.20
C PHE A 69 -4.65 -4.74 3.71
N GLU A 70 -5.54 -4.13 4.48
CA GLU A 70 -6.96 -4.00 4.15
C GLU A 70 -7.43 -2.58 4.45
N LEU A 71 -8.48 -2.11 3.76
CA LEU A 71 -9.15 -0.88 4.16
C LEU A 71 -9.75 -1.05 5.56
N ALA A 72 -9.57 -0.04 6.40
CA ALA A 72 -10.31 0.01 7.65
C ALA A 72 -11.80 0.09 7.34
N LYS A 73 -12.59 -0.84 7.88
CA LYS A 73 -14.05 -0.77 7.78
C LYS A 73 -14.48 0.54 8.42
N THR A 74 -14.98 1.47 7.63
CA THR A 74 -15.62 2.67 8.20
C THR A 74 -16.80 2.17 9.01
N ALA A 75 -16.78 2.40 10.33
CA ALA A 75 -17.96 2.19 11.15
C ALA A 75 -19.06 3.11 10.57
N ALA A 76 -20.09 2.50 9.98
CA ALA A 76 -21.30 3.21 9.57
C ALA A 76 -22.03 3.77 10.81
#